data_AF-A0A519KH45-F1
#
_entry.id   AF-A0A519KH45-F1
#
_cell.length_a   1.000
_cell.length_b   1.000
_cell.length_c   1.000
_cell.angle_alpha   90.00
_cell.angle_beta   90.00
_cell.angle_gamma   90.00
#
_symmetry.space_group_name_H-M   'P 1'
#
loop_
_entity.id
_entity.type
_entity.pdbx_description
1 polymer ?
#
loop_
_entity_poly.entity_id
_entity_poly.type
_entity_poly.pdbx_seq_one_letter_code
_entity_poly.pdbx_strand_id
1 'polypeptide(L)' 'DVFAAALPEGTSLIHQPTAVADALDRYFERHPEYLLGGSGRRDFLTTGTPGPQSERVSQFWGEPLTFQSA' A
#
# COMPACT_ATOMS: atom_id res chain seq x y z
N ASP A 1 -6.55 13.66 -13.84
CA ASP A 1 -7.31 12.68 -13.04
C ASP A 1 -8.62 12.38 -13.76
N VAL A 2 -8.66 11.30 -14.53
CA VAL A 2 -9.82 10.94 -15.37
C VAL A 2 -11.02 10.57 -14.50
N PHE A 3 -10.79 10.03 -13.31
CA PHE A 3 -11.84 9.69 -12.37
C PHE A 3 -12.44 10.94 -11.74
N ALA A 4 -11.62 11.87 -11.23
CA ALA A 4 -12.11 13.12 -10.65
C ALA A 4 -12.87 13.99 -11.68
N ALA A 5 -12.45 13.97 -12.96
CA ALA A 5 -13.12 14.71 -14.02
C ALA A 5 -14.56 14.23 -14.31
N ALA A 6 -14.92 13.02 -13.88
CA ALA A 6 -16.26 12.47 -14.03
C ALA A 6 -17.19 12.81 -12.84
N LEU A 7 -16.68 13.46 -11.80
CA LEU A 7 -17.43 13.80 -10.59
C LEU A 7 -18.03 15.22 -10.70
N PRO A 8 -19.17 15.50 -10.04
CA PRO A 8 -19.70 16.85 -9.90
C PRO A 8 -18.67 17.82 -9.31
N GLU A 9 -18.75 19.08 -9.71
CA GLU A 9 -17.92 20.15 -9.15
C GLU A 9 -18.08 20.21 -7.61
N GLY A 10 -16.95 20.35 -6.91
CA GLY A 10 -16.90 20.37 -5.45
C GLY A 10 -16.90 18.98 -4.79
N THR A 11 -16.96 17.88 -5.56
CA THR A 11 -16.83 16.54 -4.99
C THR A 11 -15.41 16.31 -4.49
N SER A 12 -15.26 16.10 -3.18
CA SER A 12 -13.96 15.75 -2.58
C SER A 12 -13.61 14.31 -2.89
N LEU A 13 -12.47 14.10 -3.56
CA LEU A 13 -11.91 12.77 -3.77
C LEU A 13 -10.95 12.43 -2.62
N ILE A 14 -11.26 11.36 -1.90
CA ILE A 14 -10.41 10.89 -0.79
C ILE A 14 -9.44 9.84 -1.31
N HIS A 15 -8.15 10.16 -1.30
CA HIS A 15 -7.10 9.20 -1.61
C HIS A 15 -6.79 8.33 -0.39
N GLN A 16 -7.52 7.22 -0.25
CA GLN A 16 -7.45 6.34 0.92
C GLN A 16 -6.02 5.88 1.28
N PRO A 17 -5.13 5.49 0.35
CA PRO A 17 -3.79 5.02 0.73
C PRO A 17 -3.00 6.06 1.53
N THR A 18 -3.09 7.33 1.15
CA THR A 18 -2.43 8.43 1.89
C THR A 18 -3.08 8.64 3.24
N ALA A 19 -4.41 8.69 3.30
CA ALA A 19 -5.12 8.87 4.56
C ALA A 19 -4.83 7.75 5.57
N VAL A 20 -4.69 6.51 5.10
CA VAL A 20 -4.36 5.35 5.93
C VAL A 20 -2.90 5.40 6.40
N ALA A 21 -1.95 5.76 5.52
CA ALA A 21 -0.55 5.92 5.91
C ALA A 21 -0.39 6.98 7.01
N ASP A 22 -0.97 8.17 6.81
CA ASP A 22 -0.93 9.24 7.81
C ASP A 22 -1.60 8.83 9.13
N ALA A 23 -2.62 7.97 9.07
CA ALA A 23 -3.30 7.47 10.26
C ALA A 23 -2.43 6.46 11.02
N LEU A 24 -1.69 5.59 10.32
CA LEU A 24 -0.75 4.65 10.92
C LEU A 24 0.42 5.38 11.60
N ASP A 25 0.96 6.43 11.00
CA ASP A 25 2.02 7.23 11.61
C ASP A 25 1.57 7.80 12.96
N ARG A 26 0.40 8.47 12.98
CA ARG A 26 -0.20 9.00 14.22
C ARG A 26 -0.55 7.91 15.23
N TYR A 27 -0.84 6.70 14.76
CA TYR A 27 -1.12 5.57 15.64
C TYR A 27 0.17 5.15 16.38
N PHE A 28 1.28 5.00 15.67
CA PHE A 28 2.55 4.64 16.29
C PHE A 28 3.12 5.73 17.20
N GLU A 29 2.89 7.01 16.91
CA GLU A 29 3.22 8.11 17.83
C GLU A 29 2.52 7.96 19.20
N ARG A 30 1.29 7.45 19.20
CA ARG A 30 0.50 7.22 20.43
C ARG A 30 0.78 5.88 21.10
N HIS A 31 1.40 4.95 20.39
CA HIS A 31 1.67 3.59 20.82
C HIS A 31 3.17 3.25 20.74
N PRO A 32 4.01 3.88 21.58
CA PRO A 32 5.47 3.69 21.56
C PRO A 32 5.90 2.28 22.00
N GLU A 33 4.99 1.46 22.52
CA GLU A 33 5.23 0.04 22.81
C GLU A 33 5.49 -0.79 21.55
N TYR A 34 5.06 -0.33 20.37
CA TYR A 34 5.35 -1.00 19.12
C TYR A 34 6.78 -0.69 18.66
N LEU A 35 7.60 -1.74 18.59
CA LEU A 35 8.95 -1.65 18.04
C LEU A 35 8.88 -1.62 16.51
N LEU A 36 8.89 -0.43 15.94
CA LEU A 36 9.04 -0.25 14.49
C LEU A 36 10.45 -0.67 14.06
N GLY A 37 10.52 -1.60 13.10
CA GLY A 37 11.78 -1.97 12.46
C GLY A 37 12.29 -0.85 11.54
N GLY A 38 13.61 -0.81 11.31
CA GLY A 38 14.26 0.21 10.46
C GLY A 38 14.83 -0.32 9.13
N SER A 39 14.67 -1.62 8.82
CA SER A 39 15.37 -2.25 7.70
C SER A 39 14.73 -1.97 6.33
N GLY A 40 13.47 -1.53 6.28
CA GLY A 40 12.72 -1.41 5.03
C GLY A 40 12.50 -2.76 4.31
N ARG A 41 12.72 -3.88 5.01
CA ARG A 41 12.46 -5.23 4.47
C ARG A 41 10.97 -5.38 4.17
N ARG A 42 10.68 -5.91 2.98
CA ARG A 42 9.33 -6.15 2.47
C ARG A 42 9.27 -7.60 2.00
N ASP A 43 8.49 -8.41 2.70
CA ASP A 43 8.16 -9.78 2.28
C ASP A 43 6.71 -9.79 1.81
N PHE A 44 6.47 -10.32 0.62
CA PHE A 44 5.12 -10.41 0.07
C PHE A 44 4.64 -11.85 0.17
N LEU A 45 3.58 -12.08 0.95
CA LEU A 45 3.03 -13.40 1.21
C LEU A 45 1.64 -13.55 0.56
N THR A 46 1.31 -14.77 0.14
CA THR A 46 -0.02 -15.10 -0.39
C THR A 46 -0.47 -16.48 0.10
N THR A 47 -1.78 -16.63 0.31
CA THR A 47 -2.44 -17.93 0.50
C THR A 47 -2.92 -18.55 -0.82
N GLY A 48 -2.80 -17.80 -1.92
CA GLY A 48 -3.06 -18.28 -3.28
C GLY A 48 -1.81 -18.91 -3.91
N THR A 49 -1.70 -18.83 -5.23
CA THR A 49 -0.53 -19.34 -5.96
C THR A 49 0.70 -18.42 -5.73
N PRO A 50 1.80 -18.94 -5.14
CA PRO A 50 3.03 -18.17 -4.98
C PRO A 50 3.79 -18.06 -6.31
N GLY A 51 4.80 -17.17 -6.32
CA GLY A 51 5.70 -16.98 -7.45
C GLY A 51 5.72 -15.55 -7.99
N PRO A 52 6.44 -15.33 -9.11
CA PRO A 52 6.53 -14.05 -9.78
C PRO A 52 5.13 -13.55 -10.18
N GLN A 53 4.84 -12.30 -9.87
CA GLN A 53 3.58 -11.67 -10.28
C GLN A 53 3.70 -11.08 -11.68
N SER A 54 2.56 -10.85 -12.31
CA SER A 54 2.52 -10.26 -13.65
C SER A 54 3.27 -8.92 -13.74
N GLU A 55 3.74 -8.57 -14.94
CA GLU A 55 4.35 -7.27 -15.20
C GLU A 55 3.44 -6.11 -14.82
N ARG A 56 2.12 -6.25 -14.99
CA ARG A 56 1.15 -5.23 -14.59
C ARG A 56 1.18 -4.96 -13.08
N VAL A 57 1.25 -6.01 -12.26
CA VAL A 57 1.39 -5.85 -10.79
C VAL A 57 2.72 -5.20 -10.45
N SER A 58 3.80 -5.64 -11.11
CA SER A 58 5.14 -5.07 -10.94
C SER A 58 5.19 -3.58 -11.34
N GLN A 59 4.44 -3.16 -12.36
CA GLN A 59 4.34 -1.75 -12.76
C GLN A 59 3.63 -0.88 -11.73
N PHE A 60 2.56 -1.39 -11.10
CA PHE A 60 1.90 -0.66 -10.01
C PHE A 60 2.80 -0.52 -8.78
N TRP A 61 3.62 -1.53 -8.51
CA TRP A 61 4.58 -1.50 -7.41
C TRP A 61 5.84 -0.66 -7.73
N GLY A 62 6.30 -0.70 -8.99
CA GLY A 62 7.49 -0.01 -9.48
C GLY A 62 8.74 -0.90 -9.64
N GLU A 63 8.68 -2.18 -9.26
CA GLU A 63 9.78 -3.15 -9.38
C GLU A 63 9.25 -4.59 -9.52
N PRO A 64 10.07 -5.56 -9.98
CA PRO A 64 9.67 -6.97 -10.03
C PRO A 64 9.24 -7.49 -8.66
N LEU A 65 8.09 -8.17 -8.60
CA LEU A 65 7.47 -8.58 -7.34
C LEU A 65 7.14 -10.08 -7.34
N THR A 66 7.56 -10.78 -6.29
CA THR A 66 7.39 -12.23 -6.11
C THR A 66 6.69 -12.50 -4.79
N PHE A 67 5.64 -13.32 -4.82
CA PHE A 67 4.94 -13.76 -3.61
C PHE A 67 5.48 -15.09 -3.10
N GLN A 68 5.60 -15.22 -1.79
CA GLN A 68 5.89 -16.47 -1.10
C GLN A 68 4.59 -17.07 -0.52
N SER A 69 4.58 -18.38 -0.25
CA SER A 69 3.48 -18.96 0.51
C SER A 69 3.51 -18.43 1.94
N ALA A 70 2.35 -18.00 2.44
CA ALA A 70 2.14 -17.73 3.87
C ALA A 70 2.10 -19.03 4.69
#